data_AF-A0AA46WXV4-F1
#
_entry.id   AF-A0AA46WXV4-F1
#
_cell.length_a   1.000
_cell.length_b   1.000
_cell.length_c   1.000
_cell.angle_alpha   90.00
_cell.angle_beta   90.00
_cell.angle_gamma   90.00
#
_symmetry.space_group_name_H-M   'P 1'
#
loop_
_entity.id
_entity.type
_entity.pdbx_description
1 polymer ?
#
loop_
_entity_poly.entity_id
_entity_poly.type
_entity_poly.pdbx_seq_one_letter_code
_entity_poly.pdbx_strand_id
1 'polypeptide(L)'
;MSGDARPSRGRARWFVVAVILVLAAGSVAFLFVERRSGCDDSERYTVAVTADLAPVIEETSVSGCTEFEVVEQEPGEVSARLATDDVPDLWLPAGGWWASWAGETATGPVRTVSTPLATTPLVIAGAPGTVEPAADWQEALSDPGLVFGNPLRSGPAAGAIRAVLAEAADDPVAMGTVRPVMAPLAEREGVRDEEVPTGSMLLEETVADGGTVVSTEQQVETYRSVHERELGIEVPATGTLLVDYPVVVTARGERHDAAAAAATALTDALHTSEGLDRLTRHGFRDGGGRPLPDRRGVGAVPVLELDDETVAEEAMNVWALQALPVRTVFAVDVSASMNRNLGDESRIELVRRAATAANEVLPGNVSAGLWFFGGGVSDYATLPNDRAEAPGDYIVAAPIRRFDAVVDDGTQRDLLTSLVAQMAGTADETTALYDTILAAFRYVQDSYDPRAANSVVVVTDGADNGSAMSKDELLAVLSNENDPSKPVRIVTIGLGEDVDTATLEQIAAATGGVSYRTSDPLDITELVLTALADRTGG
;
A
#
# COMPACT_ATOMS: atom_id res chain seq x y z
N MET A 1 -39.87 31.72 59.45
CA MET A 1 -38.61 30.99 59.28
C MET A 1 -38.92 29.68 58.58
N SER A 2 -38.22 29.45 57.44
CA SER A 2 -38.08 28.20 56.69
C SER A 2 -39.36 27.62 56.06
N GLY A 3 -39.57 27.51 54.74
CA GLY A 3 -38.66 27.57 53.60
C GLY A 3 -38.58 26.19 52.93
N ASP A 4 -39.54 25.86 52.07
CA ASP A 4 -39.50 24.64 51.23
C ASP A 4 -39.47 25.05 49.75
N ALA A 5 -38.26 25.11 49.20
CA ALA A 5 -37.99 25.32 47.79
C ALA A 5 -37.66 23.96 47.14
N ARG A 6 -38.43 23.59 46.12
CA ARG A 6 -38.09 22.48 45.21
C ARG A 6 -36.90 22.89 44.34
N PRO A 7 -35.81 22.10 44.24
CA PRO A 7 -34.79 22.37 43.24
C PRO A 7 -35.17 21.77 41.89
N SER A 8 -34.96 22.57 40.85
CA SER A 8 -35.02 22.24 39.44
C SER A 8 -33.97 21.19 39.07
N ARG A 9 -34.34 20.25 38.19
CA ARG A 9 -33.39 19.32 37.55
C ARG A 9 -32.49 20.11 36.59
N GLY A 10 -31.23 20.30 36.98
CA GLY A 10 -30.18 20.85 36.13
C GLY A 10 -29.87 19.91 34.97
N ARG A 11 -29.74 20.48 33.76
CA ARG A 11 -29.12 19.83 32.60
C ARG A 11 -27.63 19.64 32.90
N ALA A 12 -27.20 18.41 33.10
CA ALA A 12 -25.78 18.08 33.13
C ALA A 12 -25.26 18.07 31.68
N ARG A 13 -24.46 19.09 31.33
CA ARG A 13 -23.60 19.05 30.14
C ARG A 13 -22.39 18.19 30.51
N TRP A 14 -22.25 17.03 29.87
CA TRP A 14 -21.02 16.26 29.91
C TRP A 14 -20.15 16.66 28.72
N PHE A 15 -18.94 17.14 29.00
CA PHE A 15 -17.87 17.24 28.02
C PHE A 15 -17.19 15.87 27.93
N VAL A 16 -17.11 15.30 26.74
CA VAL A 16 -16.24 14.16 26.45
C VAL A 16 -14.95 14.73 25.87
N VAL A 17 -13.83 14.51 26.56
CA VAL A 17 -12.48 14.77 26.03
C VAL A 17 -12.01 13.47 25.39
N ALA A 18 -11.80 13.48 24.08
CA ALA A 18 -11.21 12.36 23.35
C ALA A 18 -9.68 12.39 23.52
N VAL A 19 -9.11 11.26 23.91
CA VAL A 19 -7.66 11.00 23.83
C VAL A 19 -7.50 9.87 22.83
N ILE A 20 -6.89 10.16 21.68
CA ILE A 20 -6.53 9.18 20.66
C ILE A 20 -5.16 8.62 21.04
N LEU A 21 -5.07 7.30 21.23
CA LEU A 21 -3.81 6.57 21.29
C LEU A 21 -3.77 5.62 20.10
N VAL A 22 -2.89 5.91 19.14
CA VAL A 22 -2.53 5.00 18.05
C VAL A 22 -1.51 4.02 18.61
N LEU A 23 -1.88 2.74 18.71
CA LEU A 23 -0.93 1.65 18.98
C LEU A 23 -0.75 0.83 17.71
N ALA A 24 0.52 0.52 17.42
CA ALA A 24 1.05 -0.12 16.21
C ALA A 24 0.66 -1.60 16.02
N ALA A 25 -0.54 -2.00 16.43
CA ALA A 25 -1.11 -3.31 16.16
C ALA A 25 -2.61 -3.16 15.89
N GLY A 26 -2.97 -2.99 14.62
CA GLY A 26 -4.31 -3.15 14.01
C GLY A 26 -5.53 -3.16 14.95
N SER A 27 -5.72 -2.12 15.76
CA SER A 27 -6.92 -1.97 16.59
C SER A 27 -7.36 -0.51 16.57
N VAL A 28 -8.37 -0.25 15.74
CA VAL A 28 -9.03 1.05 15.62
C VAL A 28 -9.90 1.27 16.87
N ALA A 29 -9.71 2.41 17.54
CA ALA A 29 -10.53 2.80 18.68
C ALA A 29 -11.88 3.38 18.20
N PHE A 30 -12.98 2.80 18.69
CA PHE A 30 -14.35 3.06 18.24
C PHE A 30 -14.98 4.28 18.94
N LEU A 31 -15.54 5.21 18.16
CA LEU A 31 -16.42 6.27 18.67
C LEU A 31 -17.89 5.94 18.37
N PHE A 32 -18.66 5.66 19.42
CA PHE A 32 -20.09 5.37 19.32
C PHE A 32 -20.93 6.65 19.37
N VAL A 33 -21.64 6.95 18.29
CA VAL A 33 -22.74 7.93 18.29
C VAL A 33 -24.07 7.18 18.09
N GLU A 34 -24.76 6.89 19.20
CA GLU A 34 -26.04 6.18 19.18
C GLU A 34 -27.17 7.15 18.80
N ARG A 35 -27.60 7.13 17.54
CA ARG A 35 -28.72 7.93 17.04
C ARG A 35 -29.98 7.07 17.00
N ARG A 36 -30.86 7.20 18.01
CA ARG A 36 -32.15 6.50 18.06
C ARG A 36 -33.06 6.91 16.87
N SER A 37 -33.21 6.03 15.89
CA SER A 37 -34.27 6.06 14.87
C SER A 37 -35.37 5.05 15.24
N GLY A 38 -36.60 5.23 14.74
CA GLY A 38 -37.79 4.44 15.11
C GLY A 38 -37.90 3.06 14.44
N CYS A 39 -36.77 2.42 14.13
CA CYS A 39 -36.72 1.05 13.62
C CYS A 39 -36.41 0.08 14.77
N ASP A 40 -37.16 -1.02 14.85
CA ASP A 40 -36.88 -2.08 15.85
C ASP A 40 -35.62 -2.90 15.48
N ASP A 41 -35.31 -3.01 14.17
CA ASP A 41 -34.07 -3.62 13.65
C ASP A 41 -33.54 -2.79 12.47
N SER A 42 -32.35 -2.18 12.60
CA SER A 42 -31.63 -1.53 11.49
C SER A 42 -30.60 -2.49 10.89
N GLU A 43 -30.55 -2.56 9.57
CA GLU A 43 -29.52 -3.30 8.84
C GLU A 43 -28.35 -2.36 8.55
N ARG A 44 -27.17 -2.77 9.01
CA ARG A 44 -25.94 -1.99 8.92
C ARG A 44 -25.11 -2.42 7.73
N TYR A 45 -24.52 -1.47 6.99
CA TYR A 45 -23.64 -1.71 5.85
C TYR A 45 -22.32 -0.95 6.02
N THR A 46 -21.19 -1.63 5.79
CA THR A 46 -19.87 -0.99 5.84
C THR A 46 -19.61 -0.20 4.56
N VAL A 47 -19.20 1.06 4.69
CA VAL A 47 -18.92 1.96 3.56
C VAL A 47 -17.48 2.47 3.68
N ALA A 48 -16.60 2.02 2.78
CA ALA A 48 -15.25 2.54 2.69
C ALA A 48 -15.24 3.83 1.86
N VAL A 49 -14.67 4.90 2.41
CA VAL A 49 -14.57 6.22 1.76
C VAL A 49 -13.27 6.91 2.16
N THR A 50 -12.79 7.88 1.37
CA THR A 50 -11.68 8.72 1.80
C THR A 50 -12.10 9.71 2.90
N ALA A 51 -11.13 10.17 3.70
CA ALA A 51 -11.38 11.03 4.87
C ALA A 51 -12.13 12.33 4.54
N ASP A 52 -11.98 12.85 3.32
CA ASP A 52 -12.70 14.03 2.83
C ASP A 52 -14.20 13.81 2.64
N LEU A 53 -14.62 12.60 2.23
CA LEU A 53 -16.04 12.30 2.00
C LEU A 53 -16.73 11.72 3.23
N ALA A 54 -15.98 11.16 4.19
CA ALA A 54 -16.51 10.57 5.42
C ALA A 54 -17.54 11.46 6.15
N PRO A 55 -17.27 12.76 6.44
CA PRO A 55 -18.24 13.62 7.12
C PRO A 55 -19.56 13.77 6.36
N VAL A 56 -19.53 13.75 5.02
CA VAL A 56 -20.74 13.84 4.19
C VAL A 56 -21.61 12.61 4.38
N ILE A 57 -21.01 11.42 4.38
CA ILE A 57 -21.75 10.15 4.51
C ILE A 57 -22.28 9.99 5.93
N GLU A 58 -21.49 10.28 6.96
CA GLU A 58 -21.91 10.22 8.37
C GLU A 58 -23.09 11.15 8.68
N GLU A 59 -23.10 12.34 8.06
CA GLU A 59 -24.18 13.29 8.23
C GLU A 59 -25.44 12.98 7.38
N THR A 60 -25.34 12.05 6.42
CA THR A 60 -26.43 11.73 5.50
C THR A 60 -27.41 10.75 6.14
N SER A 61 -28.64 11.21 6.37
CA SER A 61 -29.72 10.34 6.82
C SER A 61 -30.41 9.69 5.63
N VAL A 62 -30.42 8.36 5.59
CA VAL A 62 -31.17 7.59 4.60
C VAL A 62 -32.50 7.12 5.19
N SER A 63 -33.58 7.21 4.40
CA SER A 63 -34.91 6.78 4.83
C SER A 63 -34.98 5.26 4.91
N GLY A 64 -35.61 4.73 5.98
CA GLY A 64 -35.77 3.29 6.17
C GLY A 64 -34.98 2.80 7.38
N CYS A 65 -34.74 1.49 7.45
CA CYS A 65 -33.96 0.86 8.52
C CYS A 65 -32.55 0.48 8.02
N THR A 66 -31.90 1.39 7.30
CA THR A 66 -30.54 1.23 6.77
C THR A 66 -29.59 2.15 7.52
N GLU A 67 -28.51 1.59 8.05
CA GLU A 67 -27.40 2.31 8.68
C GLU A 67 -26.12 2.10 7.89
N PHE A 68 -25.29 3.14 7.79
CA PHE A 68 -23.97 3.06 7.19
C PHE A 68 -22.90 3.20 8.27
N GLU A 69 -21.97 2.24 8.28
CA GLU A 69 -20.76 2.29 9.08
C GLU A 69 -19.63 2.79 8.18
N VAL A 70 -19.22 4.04 8.39
CA VAL A 70 -18.20 4.70 7.58
C VAL A 70 -16.82 4.26 8.05
N VAL A 71 -15.98 3.84 7.11
CA VAL A 71 -14.58 3.48 7.36
C VAL A 71 -13.71 4.35 6.45
N GLU A 72 -12.87 5.18 7.04
CA GLU A 72 -11.93 6.02 6.32
C GLU A 72 -10.77 5.18 5.77
N GLN A 73 -10.69 5.06 4.45
CA GLN A 73 -9.66 4.30 3.75
C GLN A 73 -9.33 4.93 2.40
N GLU A 74 -8.04 4.89 2.05
CA GLU A 74 -7.59 5.32 0.72
C GLU A 74 -7.95 4.27 -0.34
N PRO A 75 -8.22 4.69 -1.60
CA PRO A 75 -8.71 3.77 -2.61
C PRO A 75 -7.71 2.65 -2.96
N GLY A 76 -6.40 2.88 -2.84
CA GLY A 76 -5.41 1.81 -2.99
C GLY A 76 -5.48 0.72 -1.92
N GLU A 77 -5.85 1.08 -0.69
CA GLU A 77 -6.02 0.11 0.41
C GLU A 77 -7.27 -0.76 0.19
N VAL A 78 -8.37 -0.14 -0.24
CA VAL A 78 -9.60 -0.86 -0.56
C VAL A 78 -9.38 -1.76 -1.77
N SER A 79 -8.73 -1.25 -2.83
CA SER A 79 -8.39 -2.03 -4.03
C SER A 79 -7.63 -3.31 -3.69
N ALA A 80 -6.59 -3.21 -2.86
CA ALA A 80 -5.85 -4.38 -2.39
C ALA A 80 -6.77 -5.37 -1.64
N ARG A 81 -7.58 -4.89 -0.68
CA ARG A 81 -8.50 -5.72 0.11
C ARG A 81 -9.56 -6.43 -0.72
N LEU A 82 -10.00 -5.86 -1.85
CA LEU A 82 -10.98 -6.49 -2.75
C LEU A 82 -10.49 -7.80 -3.37
N ALA A 83 -9.18 -8.06 -3.34
CA ALA A 83 -8.62 -9.34 -3.73
C ALA A 83 -8.69 -10.42 -2.61
N THR A 84 -9.18 -10.07 -1.42
CA THR A 84 -9.44 -10.98 -0.27
C THR A 84 -10.92 -11.18 -0.02
N ASP A 85 -11.29 -11.93 1.01
CA ASP A 85 -12.66 -12.04 1.53
C ASP A 85 -13.09 -10.90 2.47
N ASP A 86 -12.15 -10.10 2.97
CA ASP A 86 -12.42 -8.96 3.85
C ASP A 86 -12.68 -7.69 3.04
N VAL A 87 -13.93 -7.49 2.64
CA VAL A 87 -14.36 -6.38 1.79
C VAL A 87 -15.44 -5.53 2.47
N PRO A 88 -15.47 -4.20 2.24
CA PRO A 88 -16.60 -3.39 2.65
C PRO A 88 -17.86 -3.79 1.85
N ASP A 89 -19.04 -3.43 2.36
CA ASP A 89 -20.27 -3.65 1.60
C ASP A 89 -20.36 -2.71 0.39
N LEU A 90 -20.00 -1.44 0.63
CA LEU A 90 -19.98 -0.35 -0.34
C LEU A 90 -18.62 0.37 -0.31
N TRP A 91 -18.25 0.95 -1.44
CA TRP A 91 -17.02 1.73 -1.59
C TRP A 91 -17.30 2.98 -2.42
N LEU A 92 -16.82 4.14 -1.96
CA LEU A 92 -16.83 5.39 -2.71
C LEU A 92 -15.38 5.86 -2.91
N PRO A 93 -14.67 5.36 -3.93
CA PRO A 93 -13.29 5.75 -4.17
C PRO A 93 -13.17 7.22 -4.58
N ALA A 94 -12.07 7.86 -4.18
CA ALA A 94 -11.60 9.08 -4.83
C ALA A 94 -11.00 8.72 -6.19
N GLY A 95 -11.84 8.75 -7.23
CA GLY A 95 -11.55 8.31 -8.59
C GLY A 95 -12.18 6.97 -8.93
N GLY A 96 -13.18 6.98 -9.81
CA GLY A 96 -13.91 5.79 -10.26
C GLY A 96 -13.05 4.76 -11.00
N TRP A 97 -11.91 5.19 -11.55
CA TRP A 97 -10.92 4.31 -12.16
C TRP A 97 -10.38 3.24 -11.21
N TRP A 98 -10.36 3.49 -9.90
CA TRP A 98 -9.98 2.50 -8.90
C TRP A 98 -10.89 1.29 -8.87
N ALA A 99 -12.19 1.48 -9.14
CA ALA A 99 -13.14 0.37 -9.24
C ALA A 99 -12.89 -0.49 -10.48
N SER A 100 -12.47 0.13 -11.59
CA SER A 100 -12.06 -0.59 -12.79
C SER A 100 -10.84 -1.47 -12.50
N TRP A 101 -9.79 -0.85 -11.95
CA TRP A 101 -8.54 -1.55 -11.64
C TRP A 101 -8.74 -2.67 -10.62
N ALA A 102 -9.45 -2.41 -9.51
CA ALA A 102 -9.72 -3.42 -8.51
C ALA A 102 -10.56 -4.59 -9.06
N GLY A 103 -11.42 -4.33 -10.04
CA GLY A 103 -12.26 -5.34 -10.69
C GLY A 103 -11.46 -6.42 -11.42
N GLU A 104 -10.23 -6.16 -11.82
CA GLU A 104 -9.37 -7.13 -12.51
C GLU A 104 -8.83 -8.23 -11.58
N THR A 105 -8.56 -7.87 -10.33
CA THR A 105 -7.95 -8.75 -9.32
C THR A 105 -8.92 -9.16 -8.22
N ALA A 106 -10.11 -8.56 -8.15
CA ALA A 106 -11.09 -8.86 -7.12
C ALA A 106 -11.58 -10.32 -7.18
N THR A 107 -11.75 -10.93 -6.01
CA THR A 107 -12.29 -12.28 -5.88
C THR A 107 -13.82 -12.34 -5.93
N GLY A 108 -14.48 -11.18 -6.04
CA GLY A 108 -15.93 -11.04 -6.13
C GLY A 108 -16.36 -9.84 -6.98
N PRO A 109 -17.68 -9.59 -7.11
CA PRO A 109 -18.19 -8.52 -7.95
C PRO A 109 -17.78 -7.13 -7.44
N VAL A 110 -17.31 -6.28 -8.36
CA VAL A 110 -17.08 -4.85 -8.17
C VAL A 110 -18.01 -4.12 -9.12
N ARG A 111 -19.09 -3.54 -8.60
CA ARG A 111 -20.17 -2.98 -9.44
C ARG A 111 -20.48 -1.55 -9.11
N THR A 112 -20.14 -0.64 -10.01
CA THR A 112 -20.56 0.76 -9.95
C THR A 112 -22.07 0.88 -10.16
N VAL A 113 -22.79 1.53 -9.23
CA VAL A 113 -24.26 1.61 -9.23
C VAL A 113 -24.81 2.95 -9.70
N SER A 114 -24.00 4.00 -9.72
CA SER A 114 -24.44 5.36 -10.02
C SER A 114 -23.43 6.10 -10.89
N THR A 115 -23.89 7.17 -11.53
CA THR A 115 -22.99 8.27 -11.91
C THR A 115 -22.29 8.79 -10.65
N PRO A 116 -21.15 9.48 -10.77
CA PRO A 116 -20.48 10.09 -9.63
C PRO A 116 -21.45 10.93 -8.80
N LEU A 117 -21.43 10.76 -7.48
CA LEU A 117 -22.24 11.56 -6.56
C LEU A 117 -21.68 12.98 -6.44
N ALA A 118 -20.35 13.05 -6.48
CA ALA A 118 -19.56 14.24 -6.26
C ALA A 118 -18.34 14.21 -7.16
N THR A 119 -17.82 15.39 -7.44
CA THR A 119 -16.53 15.54 -8.12
C THR A 119 -15.72 16.66 -7.47
N THR A 120 -14.42 16.64 -7.68
CA THR A 120 -13.53 17.74 -7.31
C THR A 120 -12.37 17.83 -8.30
N PRO A 121 -12.06 19.01 -8.86
CA PRO A 121 -10.87 19.21 -9.67
C PRO A 121 -9.59 18.89 -8.90
N LEU A 122 -8.61 18.33 -9.60
CA LEU A 122 -7.22 18.34 -9.15
C LEU A 122 -6.63 19.75 -9.27
N VAL A 123 -5.78 20.12 -8.32
CA VAL A 123 -5.14 21.43 -8.25
C VAL A 123 -3.73 21.29 -7.70
N ILE A 124 -2.86 22.25 -8.01
CA ILE A 124 -1.63 22.47 -7.24
C ILE A 124 -1.96 23.46 -6.13
N ALA A 125 -1.63 23.11 -4.89
CA ALA A 125 -1.89 23.93 -3.73
C ALA A 125 -0.60 24.19 -2.94
N GLY A 126 -0.54 25.31 -2.24
CA GLY A 126 0.62 25.69 -1.43
C GLY A 126 0.36 26.94 -0.61
N ALA A 127 1.37 27.40 0.12
CA ALA A 127 1.28 28.67 0.82
C ALA A 127 1.02 29.84 -0.17
N PRO A 128 0.33 30.92 0.25
CA PRO A 128 0.11 32.06 -0.62
C PRO A 128 1.41 32.61 -1.23
N GLY A 129 1.47 32.65 -2.56
CA GLY A 129 2.62 33.14 -3.32
C GLY A 129 3.73 32.12 -3.55
N THR A 130 3.54 30.84 -3.20
CA THR A 130 4.49 29.75 -3.54
C THR A 130 4.08 28.94 -4.76
N VAL A 131 2.82 29.02 -5.17
CA VAL A 131 2.29 28.29 -6.34
C VAL A 131 2.49 29.14 -7.60
N GLU A 132 3.27 28.62 -8.55
CA GLU A 132 3.52 29.24 -9.85
C GLU A 132 2.57 28.66 -10.93
N PRO A 133 2.19 29.44 -11.96
CA PRO A 133 1.43 28.93 -13.09
C PRO A 133 2.21 27.87 -13.89
N ALA A 134 1.54 26.78 -14.27
CA ALA A 134 2.08 25.74 -15.15
C ALA A 134 1.33 25.72 -16.49
N ALA A 135 2.04 25.43 -17.58
CA ALA A 135 1.40 25.25 -18.89
C ALA A 135 0.55 23.97 -18.93
N ASP A 136 1.04 22.90 -18.33
CA ASP A 136 0.47 21.56 -18.33
C ASP A 136 0.84 20.79 -17.04
N TRP A 137 0.25 19.61 -16.83
CA TRP A 137 0.54 18.76 -15.68
C TRP A 137 1.96 18.18 -15.74
N GLN A 138 2.53 17.99 -16.93
CA GLN A 138 3.92 17.59 -17.08
C GLN A 138 4.88 18.62 -16.46
N GLU A 139 4.70 19.91 -16.74
CA GLU A 139 5.48 21.01 -16.14
C GLU A 139 5.26 21.07 -14.63
N ALA A 140 4.00 21.02 -14.20
CA ALA A 140 3.63 21.03 -12.78
C ALA A 140 4.32 19.92 -11.97
N LEU A 141 4.24 18.67 -12.45
CA LEU A 141 4.82 17.51 -11.77
C LEU A 141 6.35 17.44 -11.87
N SER A 142 6.95 18.21 -12.77
CA SER A 142 8.41 18.31 -12.92
C SER A 142 9.04 19.27 -11.91
N ASP A 143 8.24 20.04 -11.15
CA ASP A 143 8.76 20.95 -10.12
C ASP A 143 9.49 20.16 -9.00
N PRO A 144 10.78 20.42 -8.74
CA PRO A 144 11.50 19.76 -7.67
C PRO A 144 10.97 20.09 -6.27
N GLY A 145 10.27 21.22 -6.09
CA GLY A 145 9.64 21.64 -4.83
C GLY A 145 8.26 21.03 -4.57
N LEU A 146 7.68 20.35 -5.57
CA LEU A 146 6.39 19.69 -5.42
C LEU A 146 6.52 18.43 -4.55
N VAL A 147 5.75 18.42 -3.48
CA VAL A 147 5.48 17.22 -2.70
C VAL A 147 4.42 16.41 -3.45
N PHE A 148 4.81 15.23 -3.90
CA PHE A 148 3.92 14.31 -4.57
C PHE A 148 3.50 13.19 -3.63
N GLY A 149 2.21 12.86 -3.61
CA GLY A 149 1.68 11.72 -2.86
C GLY A 149 1.91 10.39 -3.59
N ASN A 150 1.67 9.27 -2.92
CA ASN A 150 1.82 7.95 -3.51
C ASN A 150 0.62 7.61 -4.44
N PRO A 151 0.82 7.49 -5.77
CA PRO A 151 -0.26 7.23 -6.72
C PRO A 151 -0.82 5.79 -6.65
N LEU A 152 -0.13 4.86 -5.97
CA LEU A 152 -0.65 3.52 -5.67
C LEU A 152 -1.59 3.50 -4.46
N ARG A 153 -1.73 4.63 -3.76
CA ARG A 153 -2.56 4.73 -2.56
C ARG A 153 -3.66 5.79 -2.71
N SER A 154 -3.28 7.00 -3.12
CA SER A 154 -4.14 8.19 -3.07
C SER A 154 -4.78 8.53 -4.43
N GLY A 155 -6.07 8.87 -4.40
CA GLY A 155 -6.83 9.37 -5.55
C GLY A 155 -6.19 10.59 -6.24
N PRO A 156 -5.86 11.69 -5.51
CA PRO A 156 -5.26 12.88 -6.11
C PRO A 156 -3.95 12.63 -6.84
N ALA A 157 -3.02 11.88 -6.23
CA ALA A 157 -1.75 11.51 -6.85
C ALA A 157 -1.95 10.64 -8.11
N ALA A 158 -2.81 9.62 -8.06
CA ALA A 158 -3.15 8.80 -9.23
C ALA A 158 -3.79 9.65 -10.35
N GLY A 159 -4.70 10.55 -9.98
CA GLY A 159 -5.35 11.49 -10.89
C GLY A 159 -4.37 12.44 -11.59
N ALA A 160 -3.32 12.89 -10.89
CA ALA A 160 -2.29 13.74 -11.48
C ALA A 160 -1.50 13.00 -12.58
N ILE A 161 -1.14 11.73 -12.37
CA ILE A 161 -0.49 10.92 -13.42
C ILE A 161 -1.45 10.74 -14.61
N ARG A 162 -2.73 10.50 -14.34
CA ARG A 162 -3.77 10.43 -15.37
C ARG A 162 -3.91 11.73 -16.14
N ALA A 163 -3.69 12.88 -15.51
CA ALA A 163 -3.74 14.18 -16.18
C ALA A 163 -2.61 14.34 -17.19
N VAL A 164 -1.39 13.93 -16.84
CA VAL A 164 -0.26 13.88 -17.78
C VAL A 164 -0.55 12.92 -18.94
N LEU A 165 -1.15 11.76 -18.67
CA LEU A 165 -1.51 10.80 -19.72
C LEU A 165 -2.61 11.36 -20.64
N ALA A 166 -3.60 12.06 -20.09
CA ALA A 166 -4.67 12.71 -20.87
C ALA A 166 -4.11 13.84 -21.76
N GLU A 167 -3.11 14.59 -21.30
CA GLU A 167 -2.41 15.59 -22.12
C GLU A 167 -1.63 14.95 -23.28
N ALA A 168 -1.18 13.71 -23.10
CA ALA A 168 -0.46 12.93 -24.09
C ALA A 168 -1.36 12.00 -24.93
N ALA A 169 -2.69 12.10 -24.83
CA ALA A 169 -3.62 11.16 -25.47
C ALA A 169 -3.50 11.07 -27.01
N ASP A 170 -3.08 12.16 -27.65
CA ASP A 170 -2.83 12.20 -29.11
C ASP A 170 -1.42 11.69 -29.52
N ASP A 171 -0.57 11.32 -28.54
CA ASP A 171 0.77 10.81 -28.77
C ASP A 171 0.77 9.27 -28.90
N PRO A 172 1.16 8.70 -30.06
CA PRO A 172 1.27 7.26 -30.22
C PRO A 172 2.32 6.61 -29.29
N VAL A 173 3.12 7.41 -28.58
CA VAL A 173 4.08 6.97 -27.56
C VAL A 173 3.82 7.70 -26.23
N ALA A 174 2.57 7.79 -25.78
CA ALA A 174 2.18 8.44 -24.52
C ALA A 174 3.05 8.03 -23.32
N MET A 175 3.39 6.75 -23.19
CA MET A 175 4.31 6.26 -22.16
C MET A 175 5.73 6.85 -22.24
N GLY A 176 6.21 7.18 -23.43
CA GLY A 176 7.49 7.87 -23.64
C GLY A 176 7.49 9.32 -23.13
N THR A 177 6.31 9.96 -23.13
CA THR A 177 6.11 11.34 -22.64
C THR A 177 5.92 11.38 -21.12
N VAL A 178 5.32 10.34 -20.54
CA VAL A 178 5.03 10.27 -19.10
C VAL A 178 6.22 9.75 -18.28
N ARG A 179 7.00 8.79 -18.80
CA ARG A 179 8.16 8.21 -18.10
C ARG A 179 9.16 9.24 -17.54
N PRO A 180 9.55 10.30 -18.26
CA PRO A 180 10.47 11.33 -17.75
C PRO A 180 9.93 12.10 -16.54
N VAL A 181 8.60 12.22 -16.41
CA VAL A 181 7.94 12.86 -15.25
C VAL A 181 7.85 11.89 -14.09
N MET A 182 7.47 10.63 -14.37
CA MET A 182 7.26 9.62 -13.33
C MET A 182 8.55 9.12 -12.69
N ALA A 183 9.61 8.89 -13.45
CA ALA A 183 10.82 8.25 -12.92
C ALA A 183 11.46 9.03 -11.75
N PRO A 184 11.65 10.37 -11.82
CA PRO A 184 12.17 11.13 -10.69
C PRO A 184 11.25 11.12 -9.47
N LEU A 185 9.93 11.15 -9.69
CA LEU A 185 8.94 11.09 -8.62
C LEU A 185 8.95 9.72 -7.94
N ALA A 186 9.03 8.64 -8.72
CA ALA A 186 9.14 7.27 -8.22
C ALA A 186 10.45 7.05 -7.45
N GLU A 187 11.57 7.58 -7.95
CA GLU A 187 12.86 7.51 -7.26
C GLU A 187 12.82 8.22 -5.91
N ARG A 188 12.22 9.42 -5.85
CA ARG A 188 12.01 10.15 -4.58
C ARG A 188 11.17 9.34 -3.60
N GLU A 189 10.09 8.73 -4.08
CA GLU A 189 9.23 7.87 -3.26
C GLU A 189 10.00 6.65 -2.74
N GLY A 190 10.76 6.00 -3.61
CA GLY A 190 11.57 4.84 -3.27
C GLY A 190 12.54 5.09 -2.13
N VAL A 191 13.17 6.27 -2.08
CA VAL A 191 14.16 6.61 -1.03
C VAL A 191 13.55 7.15 0.26
N ARG A 192 12.22 7.27 0.39
CA ARG A 192 11.60 7.80 1.61
C ARG A 192 11.80 6.89 2.81
N ASP A 193 11.87 7.52 3.98
CA ASP A 193 11.96 6.84 5.27
C ASP A 193 10.58 6.44 5.79
N GLU A 194 9.60 7.33 5.61
CA GLU A 194 8.23 7.23 6.08
C GLU A 194 7.24 7.37 4.93
N GLU A 195 6.03 6.81 5.10
CA GLU A 195 4.94 6.96 4.14
C GLU A 195 4.52 8.42 4.04
N VAL A 196 4.31 8.90 2.82
CA VAL A 196 3.74 10.22 2.60
C VAL A 196 2.31 10.22 3.13
N PRO A 197 1.91 11.19 3.98
CA PRO A 197 0.52 11.35 4.35
C PRO A 197 -0.38 11.46 3.12
N THR A 198 -1.68 11.26 3.29
CA THR A 198 -2.65 11.44 2.20
C THR A 198 -3.67 12.52 2.53
N GLY A 199 -4.38 12.96 1.50
CA GLY A 199 -5.47 13.91 1.61
C GLY A 199 -5.11 15.22 2.31
N SER A 200 -5.95 15.65 3.24
CA SER A 200 -5.82 16.92 3.96
C SER A 200 -4.55 17.00 4.83
N MET A 201 -4.09 15.87 5.37
CA MET A 201 -2.87 15.83 6.19
C MET A 201 -1.63 16.15 5.35
N LEU A 202 -1.54 15.58 4.14
CA LEU A 202 -0.46 15.88 3.20
C LEU A 202 -0.43 17.36 2.83
N LEU A 203 -1.61 17.94 2.57
CA LEU A 203 -1.76 19.36 2.29
C LEU A 203 -1.30 20.22 3.47
N GLU A 204 -1.73 19.88 4.69
CA GLU A 204 -1.38 20.62 5.90
C GLU A 204 0.12 20.63 6.16
N GLU A 205 0.77 19.45 6.12
CA GLU A 205 2.21 19.32 6.33
C GLU A 205 3.00 20.05 5.25
N THR A 206 2.63 19.88 3.98
CA THR A 206 3.34 20.52 2.87
C THR A 206 3.26 22.05 2.96
N VAL A 207 2.09 22.59 3.30
CA VAL A 207 1.91 24.04 3.47
C VAL A 207 2.70 24.56 4.67
N ALA A 208 2.77 23.79 5.76
CA ALA A 208 3.55 24.15 6.94
C ALA A 208 5.05 24.27 6.63
N ASP A 209 5.57 23.41 5.75
CA ASP A 209 6.95 23.41 5.28
C ASP A 209 7.22 24.41 4.14
N GLY A 210 6.18 25.10 3.66
CA GLY A 210 6.26 26.10 2.59
C GLY A 210 6.39 25.51 1.19
N GLY A 211 6.08 24.23 1.01
CA GLY A 211 6.08 23.53 -0.28
C GLY A 211 4.79 23.72 -1.07
N THR A 212 4.73 23.02 -2.20
CA THR A 212 3.55 22.86 -3.05
C THR A 212 3.17 21.39 -3.14
N VAL A 213 1.90 21.08 -3.37
CA VAL A 213 1.39 19.70 -3.42
C VAL A 213 0.27 19.55 -4.43
N VAL A 214 0.15 18.36 -5.02
CA VAL A 214 -1.06 17.95 -5.72
C VAL A 214 -2.16 17.67 -4.70
N SER A 215 -3.28 18.36 -4.85
CA SER A 215 -4.43 18.31 -3.95
C SER A 215 -5.72 18.35 -4.78
N THR A 216 -6.87 18.36 -4.10
CA THR A 216 -8.16 18.66 -4.73
C THR A 216 -8.70 20.04 -4.34
N GLU A 217 -9.57 20.63 -5.16
CA GLU A 217 -10.35 21.83 -4.82
C GLU A 217 -11.06 21.65 -3.47
N GLN A 218 -11.67 20.49 -3.25
CA GLN A 218 -12.38 20.16 -2.01
C GLN A 218 -11.46 20.20 -0.77
N GLN A 219 -10.25 19.65 -0.87
CA GLN A 219 -9.28 19.65 0.23
C GLN A 219 -8.78 21.07 0.54
N VAL A 220 -8.57 21.90 -0.49
CA VAL A 220 -8.21 23.31 -0.31
C VAL A 220 -9.35 24.09 0.36
N GLU A 221 -10.60 23.89 -0.05
CA GLU A 221 -11.75 24.55 0.57
C GLU A 221 -11.95 24.11 2.02
N THR A 222 -11.71 22.84 2.33
CA THR A 222 -11.71 22.33 3.70
C THR A 222 -10.60 22.98 4.53
N TYR A 223 -9.38 23.04 4.00
CA TYR A 223 -8.26 23.70 4.67
C TYR A 223 -8.56 25.17 4.98
N ARG A 224 -9.06 25.93 4.00
CA ARG A 224 -9.44 27.35 4.15
C ARG A 224 -10.48 27.54 5.26
N SER A 225 -11.49 26.68 5.29
CA SER A 225 -12.58 26.73 6.28
C SER A 225 -12.09 26.40 7.69
N VAL A 226 -11.31 25.32 7.85
CA VAL A 226 -10.83 24.84 9.16
C VAL A 226 -9.79 25.78 9.76
N HIS A 227 -8.87 26.30 8.95
CA HIS A 227 -7.74 27.10 9.41
C HIS A 227 -7.97 28.62 9.33
N GLU A 228 -9.10 29.06 8.75
CA GLU A 228 -9.38 30.47 8.45
C GLU A 228 -8.22 31.16 7.70
N ARG A 229 -7.56 30.41 6.79
CA ARG A 229 -6.34 30.83 6.10
C ARG A 229 -6.39 30.54 4.60
N GLU A 230 -5.95 31.50 3.82
CA GLU A 230 -5.84 31.36 2.37
C GLU A 230 -4.65 30.49 1.95
N LEU A 231 -4.84 29.79 0.82
CA LEU A 231 -3.81 29.05 0.08
C LEU A 231 -3.63 29.64 -1.32
N GLY A 232 -2.41 29.51 -1.85
CA GLY A 232 -2.18 29.56 -3.29
C GLY A 232 -2.79 28.31 -3.92
N ILE A 233 -3.48 28.49 -5.05
CA ILE A 233 -4.10 27.41 -5.81
C ILE A 233 -3.92 27.68 -7.29
N GLU A 234 -3.59 26.64 -8.04
CA GLU A 234 -3.37 26.70 -9.48
C GLU A 234 -3.95 25.45 -10.15
N VAL A 235 -4.45 25.67 -11.37
CA VAL A 235 -4.85 24.62 -12.30
C VAL A 235 -4.07 24.87 -13.58
N PRO A 236 -3.33 23.87 -14.11
CA PRO A 236 -2.57 24.04 -15.35
C PRO A 236 -3.43 24.54 -16.51
N ALA A 237 -2.82 25.25 -17.45
CA ALA A 237 -3.54 25.93 -18.53
C ALA A 237 -4.30 24.97 -19.48
N THR A 238 -3.83 23.73 -19.60
CA THR A 238 -4.49 22.61 -20.31
C THR A 238 -5.79 22.16 -19.66
N GLY A 239 -5.96 22.38 -18.36
CA GLY A 239 -7.12 21.94 -17.58
C GLY A 239 -6.76 20.98 -16.46
N THR A 240 -7.74 20.19 -16.04
CA THR A 240 -7.60 19.28 -14.89
C THR A 240 -8.52 18.08 -15.04
N LEU A 241 -8.17 16.97 -14.40
CA LEU A 241 -9.09 15.85 -14.19
C LEU A 241 -9.99 16.13 -13.00
N LEU A 242 -11.24 15.68 -13.11
CA LEU A 242 -12.15 15.64 -11.98
C LEU A 242 -11.95 14.30 -11.25
N VAL A 243 -11.53 14.35 -10.00
CA VAL A 243 -11.62 13.20 -9.10
C VAL A 243 -13.08 13.02 -8.77
N ASP A 244 -13.65 11.91 -9.20
CA ASP A 244 -15.06 11.58 -9.07
C ASP A 244 -15.29 10.55 -7.96
N TYR A 245 -16.47 10.56 -7.35
CA TYR A 245 -16.83 9.67 -6.23
C TYR A 245 -18.08 8.87 -6.60
N PRO A 246 -17.94 7.77 -7.36
CA PRO A 246 -19.04 6.88 -7.64
C PRO A 246 -19.38 6.01 -6.42
N VAL A 247 -20.59 5.45 -6.38
CA VAL A 247 -20.90 4.38 -5.43
C VAL A 247 -20.65 3.03 -6.09
N VAL A 248 -19.84 2.21 -5.42
CA VAL A 248 -19.45 0.88 -5.86
C VAL A 248 -19.96 -0.14 -4.83
N VAL A 249 -20.62 -1.19 -5.31
CA VAL A 249 -21.03 -2.33 -4.48
C VAL A 249 -19.94 -3.39 -4.56
N THR A 250 -19.43 -3.77 -3.39
CA THR A 250 -18.35 -4.74 -3.21
C THR A 250 -18.78 -5.92 -2.31
N ALA A 251 -19.94 -5.81 -1.67
CA ALA A 251 -20.58 -6.89 -0.92
C ALA A 251 -20.73 -8.16 -1.77
N ARG A 252 -20.60 -9.32 -1.12
CA ARG A 252 -20.59 -10.64 -1.78
C ARG A 252 -21.71 -11.54 -1.31
N GLY A 253 -21.91 -12.64 -2.06
CA GLY A 253 -22.86 -13.68 -1.72
C GLY A 253 -24.28 -13.16 -1.57
N GLU A 254 -25.01 -13.67 -0.57
CA GLU A 254 -26.42 -13.33 -0.32
C GLU A 254 -26.63 -11.86 0.06
N ARG A 255 -25.57 -11.16 0.48
CA ARG A 255 -25.62 -9.77 0.93
C ARG A 255 -25.51 -8.75 -0.21
N HIS A 256 -25.06 -9.18 -1.39
CA HIS A 256 -24.84 -8.30 -2.54
C HIS A 256 -26.09 -7.51 -2.93
N ASP A 257 -27.26 -8.15 -3.02
CA ASP A 257 -28.48 -7.49 -3.48
C ASP A 257 -29.04 -6.51 -2.44
N ALA A 258 -28.89 -6.83 -1.16
CA ALA A 258 -29.28 -5.95 -0.06
C ALA A 258 -28.36 -4.71 -0.02
N ALA A 259 -27.04 -4.90 -0.17
CA ALA A 259 -26.07 -3.82 -0.29
C ALA A 259 -26.33 -2.96 -1.53
N ALA A 260 -26.69 -3.56 -2.66
CA ALA A 260 -27.08 -2.83 -3.86
C ALA A 260 -28.28 -1.91 -3.63
N ALA A 261 -29.31 -2.38 -2.91
CA ALA A 261 -30.45 -1.55 -2.53
C ALA A 261 -30.06 -0.42 -1.57
N ALA A 262 -29.19 -0.69 -0.60
CA ALA A 262 -28.65 0.31 0.31
C ALA A 262 -27.83 1.39 -0.46
N ALA A 263 -27.04 0.98 -1.45
CA ALA A 263 -26.27 1.86 -2.32
C ALA A 263 -27.18 2.82 -3.11
N THR A 264 -28.29 2.32 -3.65
CA THR A 264 -29.31 3.14 -4.30
C THR A 264 -29.95 4.12 -3.33
N ALA A 265 -30.30 3.68 -2.11
CA ALA A 265 -30.90 4.55 -1.11
C ALA A 265 -29.94 5.68 -0.66
N LEU A 266 -28.65 5.40 -0.53
CA LEU A 266 -27.61 6.41 -0.27
C LEU A 266 -27.50 7.40 -1.43
N THR A 267 -27.46 6.89 -2.67
CA THR A 267 -27.41 7.71 -3.89
C THR A 267 -28.61 8.66 -3.97
N ASP A 268 -29.82 8.15 -3.74
CA ASP A 268 -31.05 8.93 -3.77
C ASP A 268 -31.05 10.02 -2.69
N ALA A 269 -30.56 9.72 -1.48
CA ALA A 269 -30.46 10.69 -0.40
C ALA A 269 -29.50 11.85 -0.74
N LEU A 270 -28.35 11.53 -1.35
CA LEU A 270 -27.35 12.53 -1.76
C LEU A 270 -27.78 13.36 -2.98
N HIS A 271 -28.65 12.81 -3.85
CA HIS A 271 -29.24 13.54 -4.97
C HIS A 271 -30.40 14.49 -4.58
N THR A 272 -30.84 14.49 -3.33
CA THR A 272 -31.78 15.52 -2.83
C THR A 272 -31.13 16.90 -2.77
N SER A 273 -31.93 17.97 -2.71
CA SER A 273 -31.38 19.32 -2.50
C SER A 273 -30.57 19.44 -1.21
N GLU A 274 -31.00 18.76 -0.14
CA GLU A 274 -30.25 18.74 1.13
C GLU A 274 -28.91 18.00 0.99
N GLY A 275 -28.89 16.88 0.26
CA GLY A 275 -27.67 16.13 -0.04
C GLY A 275 -26.68 16.93 -0.89
N LEU A 276 -27.15 17.57 -1.96
CA LEU A 276 -26.33 18.45 -2.80
C LEU A 276 -25.80 19.67 -2.04
N ASP A 277 -26.63 20.29 -1.18
CA ASP A 277 -26.20 21.39 -0.31
C ASP A 277 -25.15 20.89 0.70
N ARG A 278 -25.27 19.67 1.22
CA ARG A 278 -24.27 19.05 2.11
C ARG A 278 -22.94 18.86 1.38
N LEU A 279 -22.94 18.21 0.22
CA LEU A 279 -21.74 18.06 -0.62
C LEU A 279 -21.07 19.41 -0.89
N THR A 280 -21.86 20.39 -1.31
CA THR A 280 -21.39 21.75 -1.57
C THR A 280 -20.77 22.39 -0.32
N ARG A 281 -21.40 22.27 0.86
CA ARG A 281 -20.85 22.79 2.13
C ARG A 281 -19.49 22.18 2.46
N HIS A 282 -19.28 20.90 2.14
CA HIS A 282 -18.00 20.21 2.32
C HIS A 282 -16.99 20.45 1.17
N GLY A 283 -17.30 21.34 0.22
CA GLY A 283 -16.37 21.74 -0.84
C GLY A 283 -16.40 20.84 -2.08
N PHE A 284 -17.31 19.87 -2.15
CA PHE A 284 -17.48 19.05 -3.35
C PHE A 284 -18.34 19.74 -4.40
N ARG A 285 -17.98 19.55 -5.67
CA ARG A 285 -18.90 19.78 -6.79
C ARG A 285 -19.87 18.61 -6.90
N ASP A 286 -20.95 18.82 -7.64
CA ASP A 286 -21.86 17.72 -7.95
C ASP A 286 -21.25 16.72 -8.93
N GLY A 287 -21.96 15.62 -9.19
CA GLY A 287 -21.54 14.60 -10.15
C GLY A 287 -21.26 15.08 -11.58
N GLY A 288 -21.77 16.26 -11.96
CA GLY A 288 -21.54 16.88 -13.26
C GLY A 288 -20.40 17.90 -13.29
N GLY A 289 -19.66 18.09 -12.19
CA GLY A 289 -18.55 19.04 -12.13
C GLY A 289 -18.96 20.51 -12.11
N ARG A 290 -20.22 20.83 -11.75
CA ARG A 290 -20.68 22.23 -11.67
C ARG A 290 -19.85 22.98 -10.62
N PRO A 291 -19.27 24.15 -10.97
CA PRO A 291 -18.44 24.91 -10.03
C PRO A 291 -19.19 25.28 -8.73
N LEU A 292 -18.44 25.35 -7.64
CA LEU A 292 -18.96 25.76 -6.34
C LEU A 292 -19.59 27.17 -6.42
N PRO A 293 -20.68 27.44 -5.65
CA PRO A 293 -21.31 28.75 -5.59
C PRO A 293 -20.42 29.77 -4.86
N ASP A 294 -20.87 31.03 -4.88
CA ASP A 294 -20.26 32.14 -4.13
C ASP A 294 -18.78 32.43 -4.45
N ARG A 295 -18.34 32.03 -5.65
CA ARG A 295 -16.96 32.20 -6.13
C ARG A 295 -15.93 31.44 -5.28
N ARG A 296 -16.36 30.38 -4.60
CA ARG A 296 -15.46 29.42 -3.95
C ARG A 296 -14.76 28.54 -4.98
N GLY A 297 -13.63 27.93 -4.57
CA GLY A 297 -12.87 27.02 -5.42
C GLY A 297 -12.21 27.72 -6.62
N VAL A 298 -11.96 26.94 -7.69
CA VAL A 298 -11.25 27.37 -8.91
C VAL A 298 -12.20 27.82 -10.03
N GLY A 299 -13.52 27.74 -9.83
CA GLY A 299 -14.51 28.13 -10.84
C GLY A 299 -14.56 27.16 -12.03
N ALA A 300 -14.97 27.67 -13.19
CA ALA A 300 -15.02 26.85 -14.41
C ALA A 300 -13.61 26.61 -14.95
N VAL A 301 -13.28 25.34 -15.21
CA VAL A 301 -11.97 24.88 -15.69
C VAL A 301 -12.16 23.93 -16.87
N PRO A 302 -11.23 23.87 -17.84
CA PRO A 302 -11.21 22.80 -18.83
C PRO A 302 -11.03 21.45 -18.12
N VAL A 303 -11.80 20.44 -18.56
CA VAL A 303 -11.73 19.09 -18.00
C VAL A 303 -10.97 18.19 -18.97
N LEU A 304 -9.94 17.52 -18.46
CA LEU A 304 -9.18 16.50 -19.17
C LEU A 304 -9.89 15.15 -19.04
N GLU A 305 -9.89 14.37 -20.13
CA GLU A 305 -10.42 13.01 -20.18
C GLU A 305 -9.31 12.06 -20.64
N LEU A 306 -9.21 10.90 -20.00
CA LEU A 306 -8.31 9.83 -20.44
C LEU A 306 -9.15 8.78 -21.16
N ASP A 307 -8.87 8.57 -22.45
CA ASP A 307 -9.63 7.63 -23.29
C ASP A 307 -9.18 6.17 -23.12
N ASP A 308 -7.90 5.95 -22.84
CA ASP A 308 -7.29 4.61 -22.72
C ASP A 308 -6.79 4.35 -21.30
N GLU A 309 -7.63 3.66 -20.52
CA GLU A 309 -7.33 3.26 -19.14
C GLU A 309 -6.14 2.30 -19.03
N THR A 310 -5.86 1.50 -20.06
CA THR A 310 -4.77 0.49 -20.03
C THR A 310 -3.40 1.16 -19.94
N VAL A 311 -3.27 2.37 -20.49
CA VAL A 311 -2.04 3.16 -20.45
C VAL A 311 -1.79 3.72 -19.04
N ALA A 312 -2.83 4.03 -18.27
CA ALA A 312 -2.70 4.41 -16.87
C ALA A 312 -2.29 3.22 -15.99
N GLU A 313 -2.83 2.03 -16.24
CA GLU A 313 -2.43 0.80 -15.55
C GLU A 313 -0.96 0.45 -15.82
N GLU A 314 -0.51 0.52 -17.08
CA GLU A 314 0.90 0.34 -17.44
C GLU A 314 1.78 1.35 -16.69
N ALA A 315 1.38 2.63 -16.65
CA ALA A 315 2.09 3.67 -15.91
C ALA A 315 2.20 3.33 -14.42
N MET A 316 1.11 2.93 -13.77
CA MET A 316 1.12 2.54 -12.34
C MET A 316 2.01 1.32 -12.08
N ASN A 317 2.02 0.34 -12.98
CA ASN A 317 2.92 -0.81 -12.87
C ASN A 317 4.40 -0.41 -12.98
N VAL A 318 4.73 0.48 -13.93
CA VAL A 318 6.09 1.05 -14.07
C VAL A 318 6.48 1.86 -12.85
N TRP A 319 5.55 2.63 -12.26
CA TRP A 319 5.77 3.33 -10.99
C TRP A 319 6.10 2.35 -9.87
N ALA A 320 5.29 1.33 -9.66
CA ALA A 320 5.45 0.36 -8.58
C ALA A 320 6.83 -0.33 -8.63
N LEU A 321 7.30 -0.66 -9.83
CA LEU A 321 8.64 -1.20 -10.10
C LEU A 321 9.78 -0.31 -9.61
N GLN A 322 9.60 1.02 -9.67
CA GLN A 322 10.64 2.01 -9.34
C GLN A 322 10.51 2.56 -7.92
N ALA A 323 9.29 2.72 -7.43
CA ALA A 323 8.97 3.43 -6.20
C ALA A 323 8.92 2.54 -4.95
N LEU A 324 8.68 1.23 -5.06
CA LEU A 324 8.52 0.39 -3.87
C LEU A 324 9.89 -0.05 -3.32
N PRO A 325 10.33 0.37 -2.11
CA PRO A 325 11.55 -0.13 -1.48
C PRO A 325 11.52 -1.66 -1.29
N VAL A 326 12.70 -2.28 -1.24
CA VAL A 326 12.88 -3.72 -0.99
C VAL A 326 12.46 -4.07 0.42
N ARG A 327 11.60 -5.10 0.57
CA ARG A 327 11.35 -5.74 1.85
C ARG A 327 11.46 -7.26 1.71
N THR A 328 12.48 -7.87 2.32
CA THR A 328 12.75 -9.29 2.08
C THR A 328 13.29 -10.05 3.29
N VAL A 329 13.05 -11.35 3.34
CA VAL A 329 13.84 -12.30 4.15
C VAL A 329 14.79 -13.06 3.25
N PHE A 330 16.08 -13.05 3.59
CA PHE A 330 17.05 -14.00 3.03
C PHE A 330 17.08 -15.25 3.90
N ALA A 331 16.52 -16.35 3.43
CA ALA A 331 16.64 -17.67 4.04
C ALA A 331 17.79 -18.43 3.39
N VAL A 332 18.85 -18.70 4.15
CA VAL A 332 20.08 -19.31 3.64
C VAL A 332 20.27 -20.70 4.25
N ASP A 333 20.44 -21.68 3.36
CA ASP A 333 20.79 -23.05 3.72
C ASP A 333 22.21 -23.06 4.31
N VAL A 334 22.37 -23.69 5.47
CA VAL A 334 23.67 -23.86 6.14
C VAL A 334 24.00 -25.33 6.34
N SER A 335 23.28 -26.27 5.73
CA SER A 335 23.54 -27.72 5.86
C SER A 335 24.92 -28.14 5.33
N ALA A 336 25.32 -29.38 5.59
CA ALA A 336 26.62 -29.92 5.20
C ALA A 336 26.88 -29.89 3.68
N SER A 337 25.83 -29.94 2.86
CA SER A 337 25.94 -29.86 1.40
C SER A 337 26.47 -28.49 0.94
N MET A 338 26.26 -27.43 1.74
CA MET A 338 26.77 -26.08 1.52
C MET A 338 28.29 -25.96 1.76
N ASN A 339 28.90 -26.94 2.45
CA ASN A 339 30.36 -27.04 2.59
C ASN A 339 31.04 -27.69 1.37
N ARG A 340 30.27 -28.22 0.41
CA ARG A 340 30.84 -28.80 -0.81
C ARG A 340 31.30 -27.70 -1.75
N ASN A 341 32.37 -27.98 -2.48
CA ASN A 341 32.94 -27.02 -3.42
C ASN A 341 32.06 -26.85 -4.66
N LEU A 342 31.93 -25.59 -5.09
CA LEU A 342 31.39 -25.20 -6.38
C LEU A 342 32.47 -24.34 -7.06
N GLY A 343 33.29 -24.98 -7.91
CA GLY A 343 34.55 -24.41 -8.36
C GLY A 343 35.64 -24.53 -7.28
N ASP A 344 36.31 -23.41 -6.99
CA ASP A 344 37.45 -23.35 -6.07
C ASP A 344 37.07 -23.04 -4.60
N GLU A 345 35.82 -22.64 -4.35
CA GLU A 345 35.30 -22.26 -3.03
C GLU A 345 34.11 -23.15 -2.64
N SER A 346 33.80 -23.24 -1.35
CA SER A 346 32.56 -23.88 -0.90
C SER A 346 31.33 -23.04 -1.25
N ARG A 347 30.17 -23.67 -1.45
CA ARG A 347 28.91 -22.96 -1.76
C ARG A 347 28.59 -21.88 -0.72
N ILE A 348 28.79 -22.17 0.57
CA ILE A 348 28.54 -21.19 1.63
C ILE A 348 29.50 -19.99 1.57
N GLU A 349 30.75 -20.18 1.17
CA GLU A 349 31.70 -19.08 0.96
C GLU A 349 31.28 -18.19 -0.21
N LEU A 350 30.73 -18.78 -1.26
CA LEU A 350 30.15 -18.04 -2.39
C LEU A 350 28.97 -17.17 -1.96
N VAL A 351 28.04 -17.75 -1.19
CA VAL A 351 26.88 -17.02 -0.65
C VAL A 351 27.34 -15.90 0.27
N ARG A 352 28.27 -16.16 1.17
CA ARG A 352 28.82 -15.14 2.08
C ARG A 352 29.41 -13.97 1.30
N ARG A 353 30.24 -14.23 0.28
CA ARG A 353 30.85 -13.16 -0.52
C ARG A 353 29.80 -12.34 -1.29
N ALA A 354 28.81 -13.00 -1.89
CA ALA A 354 27.73 -12.31 -2.59
C ALA A 354 26.86 -11.48 -1.64
N ALA A 355 26.52 -12.01 -0.47
CA ALA A 355 25.78 -11.31 0.57
C ALA A 355 26.56 -10.08 1.09
N THR A 356 27.87 -10.19 1.29
CA THR A 356 28.73 -9.04 1.64
C THR A 356 28.68 -7.96 0.57
N ALA A 357 28.88 -8.33 -0.70
CA ALA A 357 28.85 -7.38 -1.82
C ALA A 357 27.48 -6.69 -1.95
N ALA A 358 26.39 -7.45 -1.85
CA ALA A 358 25.03 -6.90 -1.90
C ALA A 358 24.78 -5.92 -0.74
N ASN A 359 25.18 -6.28 0.48
CA ASN A 359 24.99 -5.44 1.67
C ASN A 359 25.77 -4.11 1.61
N GLU A 360 26.89 -4.06 0.88
CA GLU A 360 27.69 -2.84 0.67
C GLU A 360 27.07 -1.89 -0.36
N VAL A 361 26.42 -2.41 -1.42
CA VAL A 361 25.91 -1.59 -2.54
C VAL A 361 24.46 -1.18 -2.39
N LEU A 362 23.64 -1.95 -1.67
CA LEU A 362 22.22 -1.69 -1.54
C LEU A 362 21.95 -0.41 -0.72
N PRO A 363 20.91 0.37 -1.05
CA PRO A 363 20.59 1.62 -0.36
C PRO A 363 20.00 1.41 1.05
N GLY A 364 19.96 2.47 1.87
CA GLY A 364 19.56 2.40 3.30
C GLY A 364 18.08 2.07 3.54
N ASN A 365 17.24 2.42 2.57
CA ASN A 365 15.80 2.14 2.51
C ASN A 365 15.44 0.66 2.27
N VAL A 366 16.41 -0.19 1.91
CA VAL A 366 16.19 -1.64 1.83
C VAL A 366 15.91 -2.20 3.21
N SER A 367 14.81 -2.93 3.34
CA SER A 367 14.47 -3.70 4.52
C SER A 367 14.82 -5.17 4.32
N ALA A 368 15.75 -5.72 5.10
CA ALA A 368 16.07 -7.14 5.03
C ALA A 368 16.17 -7.82 6.40
N GLY A 369 15.69 -9.05 6.46
CA GLY A 369 15.97 -10.02 7.51
C GLY A 369 16.89 -11.13 7.00
N LEU A 370 17.50 -11.87 7.92
CA LEU A 370 18.38 -12.99 7.61
C LEU A 370 18.00 -14.20 8.46
N TRP A 371 17.74 -15.32 7.79
CA TRP A 371 17.38 -16.58 8.39
C TRP A 371 18.40 -17.64 7.95
N PHE A 372 18.77 -18.53 8.86
CA PHE A 372 19.55 -19.72 8.55
C PHE A 372 18.67 -20.95 8.71
N PHE A 373 18.85 -21.97 7.88
CA PHE A 373 18.12 -23.23 8.01
C PHE A 373 18.95 -24.44 7.61
N GLY A 374 18.51 -25.62 8.05
CA GLY A 374 19.21 -26.88 7.85
C GLY A 374 19.64 -27.55 9.15
N GLY A 375 20.20 -28.74 9.05
CA GLY A 375 20.65 -29.53 10.19
C GLY A 375 21.77 -28.81 10.94
N GLY A 376 21.79 -28.94 12.26
CA GLY A 376 22.79 -28.25 13.10
C GLY A 376 22.62 -26.72 13.14
N VAL A 377 21.56 -26.14 12.55
CA VAL A 377 21.33 -24.68 12.58
C VAL A 377 21.21 -24.15 14.00
N SER A 378 20.87 -24.99 14.99
CA SER A 378 20.89 -24.64 16.41
C SER A 378 22.22 -24.08 16.91
N ASP A 379 23.34 -24.37 16.24
CA ASP A 379 24.66 -23.80 16.57
C ASP A 379 24.65 -22.26 16.44
N TYR A 380 23.81 -21.73 15.55
CA TYR A 380 23.58 -20.30 15.38
C TYR A 380 22.70 -19.65 16.46
N ALA A 381 22.07 -20.43 17.35
CA ALA A 381 21.27 -19.88 18.46
C ALA A 381 22.14 -19.14 19.50
N THR A 382 23.46 -19.29 19.42
CA THR A 382 24.44 -18.63 20.29
C THR A 382 25.01 -17.34 19.70
N LEU A 383 24.57 -16.94 18.51
CA LEU A 383 24.98 -15.68 17.90
C LEU A 383 24.64 -14.49 18.84
N PRO A 384 25.34 -13.34 18.70
CA PRO A 384 25.17 -12.18 19.58
C PRO A 384 23.81 -11.45 19.47
N ASN A 385 22.75 -12.12 19.04
CA ASN A 385 21.39 -11.63 18.94
C ASN A 385 20.53 -12.30 20.04
N ASP A 386 20.24 -11.56 21.10
CA ASP A 386 19.31 -11.95 22.17
C ASP A 386 17.87 -12.21 21.71
N ARG A 387 17.61 -12.10 20.40
CA ARG A 387 16.32 -12.31 19.71
C ARG A 387 16.35 -13.44 18.68
N ALA A 388 17.39 -14.27 18.64
CA ALA A 388 17.37 -15.48 17.81
C ALA A 388 16.24 -16.41 18.28
N GLU A 389 15.20 -16.54 17.46
CA GLU A 389 14.16 -17.53 17.65
C GLU A 389 14.57 -18.79 16.87
N ALA A 390 14.62 -19.93 17.56
CA ALA A 390 15.01 -21.22 16.99
C ALA A 390 13.84 -22.22 16.98
N PRO A 391 12.84 -22.03 16.11
CA PRO A 391 11.74 -22.98 15.93
C PRO A 391 12.20 -24.19 15.10
N GLY A 392 12.98 -25.09 15.71
CA GLY A 392 13.35 -26.38 15.12
C GLY A 392 14.26 -26.27 13.89
N ASP A 393 13.66 -26.08 12.72
CA ASP A 393 14.24 -26.28 11.38
C ASP A 393 15.02 -25.06 10.84
N TYR A 394 14.81 -23.90 11.44
CA TYR A 394 15.47 -22.64 11.08
C TYR A 394 15.76 -21.77 12.30
N ILE A 395 16.58 -20.75 12.10
CA ILE A 395 16.85 -19.66 13.04
C ILE A 395 16.61 -18.32 12.38
N VAL A 396 15.85 -17.46 13.06
CA VAL A 396 15.72 -16.05 12.73
C VAL A 396 16.95 -15.30 13.23
N ALA A 397 17.99 -15.18 12.41
CA ALA A 397 19.23 -14.49 12.80
C ALA A 397 19.03 -12.96 12.85
N ALA A 398 18.19 -12.41 11.99
CA ALA A 398 17.73 -11.04 12.10
C ALA A 398 16.29 -10.93 11.56
N PRO A 399 15.36 -10.29 12.29
CA PRO A 399 14.06 -9.94 11.72
C PRO A 399 14.25 -8.87 10.65
N ILE A 400 13.22 -8.65 9.82
CA ILE A 400 13.29 -7.63 8.79
C ILE A 400 13.29 -6.24 9.42
N ARG A 401 14.33 -5.44 9.13
CA ARG A 401 14.37 -4.00 9.39
C ARG A 401 15.04 -3.29 8.22
N ARG A 402 14.78 -2.00 8.07
CA ARG A 402 15.54 -1.13 7.15
C ARG A 402 17.03 -1.17 7.49
N PHE A 403 17.88 -1.08 6.47
CA PHE A 403 19.33 -1.14 6.61
C PHE A 403 19.88 0.00 7.49
N ASP A 404 19.26 1.17 7.43
CA ASP A 404 19.59 2.34 8.25
C ASP A 404 18.98 2.34 9.66
N ALA A 405 18.10 1.38 9.98
CA ALA A 405 17.49 1.29 11.29
C ALA A 405 18.55 1.06 12.38
N VAL A 406 18.49 1.85 13.45
CA VAL A 406 19.40 1.72 14.60
C VAL A 406 19.11 0.42 15.34
N VAL A 407 20.14 -0.41 15.51
CA VAL A 407 20.11 -1.66 16.28
C VAL A 407 21.29 -1.64 17.24
N ASP A 408 20.98 -1.50 18.54
CA ASP A 408 21.97 -1.32 19.61
C ASP A 408 22.92 -0.15 19.32
N ASP A 409 24.23 -0.40 19.21
CA ASP A 409 25.26 0.61 18.96
C ASP A 409 25.57 0.81 17.45
N GLY A 410 24.82 0.18 16.55
CA GLY A 410 25.03 0.24 15.10
C GLY A 410 23.74 0.30 14.30
N THR A 411 23.82 -0.04 13.02
CA THR A 411 22.67 -0.16 12.12
C THR A 411 22.31 -1.62 11.86
N GLN A 412 21.10 -1.88 11.35
CA GLN A 412 20.72 -3.20 10.85
C GLN A 412 21.73 -3.70 9.79
N ARG A 413 22.25 -2.81 8.93
CA ARG A 413 23.29 -3.17 7.96
C ARG A 413 24.57 -3.66 8.63
N ASP A 414 24.99 -3.02 9.72
CA ASP A 414 26.17 -3.45 10.49
C ASP A 414 25.93 -4.82 11.13
N LEU A 415 24.73 -5.03 11.69
CA LEU A 415 24.32 -6.33 12.22
C LEU A 415 24.37 -7.41 11.13
N LEU A 416 23.74 -7.19 9.98
CA LEU A 416 23.75 -8.15 8.87
C LEU A 416 25.16 -8.43 8.35
N THR A 417 26.02 -7.41 8.26
CA THR A 417 27.45 -7.58 7.92
C THR A 417 28.13 -8.54 8.89
N SER A 418 27.91 -8.37 10.19
CA SER A 418 28.51 -9.23 11.22
C SER A 418 27.98 -10.67 11.18
N LEU A 419 26.70 -10.86 10.88
CA LEU A 419 26.06 -12.18 10.77
C LEU A 419 26.54 -12.92 9.53
N VAL A 420 26.61 -12.24 8.38
CA VAL A 420 27.14 -12.79 7.13
C VAL A 420 28.61 -13.20 7.29
N ALA A 421 29.43 -12.40 7.97
CA ALA A 421 30.83 -12.76 8.22
C ALA A 421 31.00 -14.06 9.03
N GLN A 422 30.03 -14.39 9.89
CA GLN A 422 30.00 -15.59 10.73
C GLN A 422 29.32 -16.79 10.05
N MET A 423 28.75 -16.61 8.86
CA MET A 423 28.09 -17.66 8.08
C MET A 423 29.07 -18.76 7.67
N ALA A 424 28.73 -20.01 8.01
CA ALA A 424 29.47 -21.24 7.75
C ALA A 424 28.54 -22.46 7.62
N GLY A 425 28.90 -23.45 6.81
CA GLY A 425 28.10 -24.68 6.72
C GLY A 425 28.29 -25.56 7.96
N THR A 426 27.24 -26.26 8.36
CA THR A 426 27.24 -27.22 9.47
C THR A 426 27.72 -28.59 9.02
N ALA A 427 27.83 -29.54 9.95
CA ALA A 427 28.21 -30.92 9.64
C ALA A 427 27.02 -31.86 9.39
N ASP A 428 25.79 -31.35 9.48
CA ASP A 428 24.57 -32.14 9.37
C ASP A 428 24.00 -32.03 7.95
N GLU A 429 23.67 -33.18 7.35
CA GLU A 429 23.17 -33.31 5.97
C GLU A 429 21.66 -33.04 5.86
N THR A 430 20.98 -32.78 6.98
CA THR A 430 19.54 -32.52 6.99
C THR A 430 19.24 -31.12 6.42
N THR A 431 18.20 -31.00 5.60
CA THR A 431 17.74 -29.75 5.01
C THR A 431 16.22 -29.71 5.05
N ALA A 432 15.68 -28.86 5.93
CA ALA A 432 14.24 -28.62 6.09
C ALA A 432 13.82 -27.38 5.28
N LEU A 433 13.98 -27.47 3.96
CA LEU A 433 13.73 -26.41 3.00
C LEU A 433 12.25 -26.03 2.97
N TYR A 434 11.35 -26.99 2.83
CA TYR A 434 9.91 -26.70 2.66
C TYR A 434 9.28 -26.07 3.89
N ASP A 435 9.59 -26.59 5.08
CA ASP A 435 9.08 -26.02 6.34
C ASP A 435 9.61 -24.59 6.56
N THR A 436 10.87 -24.33 6.20
CA THR A 436 11.47 -22.99 6.28
C THR A 436 10.83 -22.02 5.30
N ILE A 437 10.58 -22.44 4.05
CA ILE A 437 9.95 -21.59 3.04
C ILE A 437 8.56 -21.16 3.51
N LEU A 438 7.75 -22.10 4.00
CA LEU A 438 6.42 -21.78 4.49
C LEU A 438 6.47 -20.82 5.69
N ALA A 439 7.39 -21.05 6.62
CA ALA A 439 7.54 -20.18 7.78
C ALA A 439 7.98 -18.75 7.40
N ALA A 440 8.94 -18.61 6.49
CA ALA A 440 9.40 -17.32 6.00
C ALA A 440 8.29 -16.59 5.22
N PHE A 441 7.54 -17.32 4.38
CA PHE A 441 6.39 -16.78 3.65
C PHE A 441 5.34 -16.20 4.60
N ARG A 442 4.91 -16.98 5.60
CA ARG A 442 3.93 -16.53 6.60
C ARG A 442 4.46 -15.35 7.41
N TYR A 443 5.72 -15.37 7.83
CA TYR A 443 6.33 -14.26 8.55
C TYR A 443 6.32 -12.95 7.74
N VAL A 444 6.63 -13.00 6.45
CA VAL A 444 6.57 -11.82 5.57
C VAL A 444 5.12 -11.38 5.35
N GLN A 445 4.18 -12.31 5.20
CA GLN A 445 2.76 -11.99 5.02
C GLN A 445 2.11 -11.40 6.28
N ASP A 446 2.45 -11.91 7.46
CA ASP A 446 2.00 -11.41 8.76
C ASP A 446 2.54 -10.01 9.04
N SER A 447 3.76 -9.73 8.59
CA SER A 447 4.43 -8.43 8.68
C SER A 447 4.47 -7.68 7.35
N TYR A 448 3.45 -7.90 6.50
CA TYR A 448 3.36 -7.32 5.16
C TYR A 448 3.37 -5.80 5.22
N ASP A 449 4.21 -5.17 4.40
CA ASP A 449 4.23 -3.73 4.24
C ASP A 449 3.71 -3.36 2.85
N PRO A 450 2.50 -2.78 2.70
CA PRO A 450 1.95 -2.40 1.40
C PRO A 450 2.80 -1.35 0.66
N ARG A 451 3.76 -0.73 1.33
CA ARG A 451 4.65 0.30 0.80
C ARG A 451 5.97 -0.27 0.29
N ALA A 452 6.13 -1.59 0.32
CA ALA A 452 7.32 -2.26 -0.16
C ALA A 452 6.92 -3.43 -1.05
N ALA A 453 7.81 -3.83 -1.96
CA ALA A 453 7.62 -5.12 -2.61
C ALA A 453 8.18 -6.21 -1.69
N ASN A 454 7.27 -7.05 -1.19
CA ASN A 454 7.51 -8.06 -0.17
C ASN A 454 7.96 -9.37 -0.82
N SER A 455 9.07 -9.93 -0.35
CA SER A 455 9.57 -11.19 -0.88
C SER A 455 10.26 -12.08 0.17
N VAL A 456 10.43 -13.34 -0.19
CA VAL A 456 11.33 -14.28 0.49
C VAL A 456 12.35 -14.74 -0.54
N VAL A 457 13.64 -14.53 -0.27
CA VAL A 457 14.74 -15.05 -1.09
C VAL A 457 15.32 -16.27 -0.40
N VAL A 458 15.28 -17.41 -1.06
CA VAL A 458 15.75 -18.70 -0.53
C VAL A 458 17.02 -19.10 -1.28
N VAL A 459 18.11 -19.31 -0.56
CA VAL A 459 19.39 -19.72 -1.14
C VAL A 459 19.73 -21.12 -0.65
N THR A 460 19.83 -22.09 -1.56
CA THR A 460 20.06 -23.51 -1.24
C THR A 460 20.79 -24.22 -2.37
N ASP A 461 21.41 -25.36 -2.07
CA ASP A 461 21.95 -26.28 -3.09
C ASP A 461 20.98 -27.42 -3.47
N GLY A 462 19.76 -27.39 -2.92
CA GLY A 462 18.58 -27.99 -3.52
C GLY A 462 18.46 -29.50 -3.34
N ALA A 463 18.06 -29.92 -2.15
CA ALA A 463 17.22 -31.11 -1.92
C ALA A 463 16.61 -31.01 -0.52
N ASP A 464 15.30 -31.15 -0.41
CA ASP A 464 14.67 -31.31 0.90
C ASP A 464 14.78 -32.77 1.36
N ASN A 465 15.29 -33.00 2.56
CA ASN A 465 15.33 -34.33 3.19
C ASN A 465 15.00 -34.29 4.69
N GLY A 466 14.63 -33.11 5.21
CA GLY A 466 14.41 -32.83 6.61
C GLY A 466 13.04 -32.25 6.94
N SER A 467 12.27 -31.79 5.94
CA SER A 467 10.95 -31.22 6.22
C SER A 467 9.95 -32.29 6.62
N ALA A 468 9.06 -31.94 7.54
CA ALA A 468 7.89 -32.73 7.89
C ALA A 468 6.85 -32.71 6.76
N MET A 469 6.76 -31.60 6.01
CA MET A 469 5.86 -31.47 4.88
C MET A 469 6.49 -31.91 3.55
N SER A 470 5.66 -32.41 2.65
CA SER A 470 6.05 -32.68 1.25
C SER A 470 5.98 -31.43 0.37
N LYS A 471 6.63 -31.47 -0.79
CA LYS A 471 6.55 -30.41 -1.81
C LYS A 471 5.10 -30.13 -2.22
N ASP A 472 4.31 -31.18 -2.47
CA ASP A 472 2.94 -31.01 -2.95
C ASP A 472 2.05 -30.37 -1.86
N GLU A 473 2.29 -30.68 -0.59
CA GLU A 473 1.65 -29.98 0.54
C GLU A 473 2.09 -28.52 0.62
N LEU A 474 3.38 -28.21 0.44
CA LEU A 474 3.87 -26.82 0.40
C LEU A 474 3.18 -26.04 -0.72
N LEU A 475 3.14 -26.57 -1.95
CA LEU A 475 2.51 -25.90 -3.08
C LEU A 475 1.01 -25.67 -2.85
N ALA A 476 0.32 -26.63 -2.25
CA ALA A 476 -1.09 -26.49 -1.90
C ALA A 476 -1.31 -25.40 -0.84
N VAL A 477 -0.46 -25.36 0.19
CA VAL A 477 -0.54 -24.33 1.24
C VAL A 477 -0.21 -22.96 0.68
N LEU A 478 0.88 -22.80 -0.08
CA LEU A 478 1.25 -21.53 -0.71
C LEU A 478 0.13 -21.02 -1.63
N SER A 479 -0.45 -21.88 -2.47
CA SER A 479 -1.54 -21.50 -3.36
C SER A 479 -2.79 -21.04 -2.58
N ASN A 480 -3.08 -21.66 -1.44
CA ASN A 480 -4.23 -21.32 -0.61
C ASN A 480 -4.00 -20.09 0.29
N GLU A 481 -2.77 -19.90 0.77
CA GLU A 481 -2.40 -18.80 1.68
C GLU A 481 -1.85 -17.59 0.94
N ASN A 482 -1.61 -17.65 -0.37
CA ASN A 482 -1.20 -16.49 -1.17
C ASN A 482 -2.36 -15.49 -1.29
N ASP A 483 -2.44 -14.60 -0.31
CA ASP A 483 -3.37 -13.49 -0.23
C ASP A 483 -3.01 -12.44 -1.30
N PRO A 484 -3.86 -12.22 -2.32
CA PRO A 484 -3.54 -11.27 -3.36
C PRO A 484 -3.57 -9.80 -2.90
N SER A 485 -4.09 -9.50 -1.71
CA SER A 485 -3.96 -8.17 -1.07
C SER A 485 -2.64 -7.97 -0.33
N LYS A 486 -1.96 -9.07 -0.01
CA LYS A 486 -0.65 -9.12 0.65
C LYS A 486 0.30 -9.99 -0.16
N PRO A 487 0.57 -9.66 -1.43
CA PRO A 487 1.40 -10.48 -2.31
C PRO A 487 2.83 -10.61 -1.75
N VAL A 488 3.24 -11.84 -1.48
CA VAL A 488 4.61 -12.17 -1.08
C VAL A 488 5.21 -13.09 -2.13
N ARG A 489 6.25 -12.63 -2.84
CA ARG A 489 6.92 -13.45 -3.86
C ARG A 489 8.06 -14.27 -3.28
N ILE A 490 8.09 -15.55 -3.60
CA ILE A 490 9.20 -16.44 -3.25
C ILE A 490 10.18 -16.48 -4.43
N VAL A 491 11.42 -16.08 -4.18
CA VAL A 491 12.52 -16.19 -5.13
C VAL A 491 13.48 -17.25 -4.64
N THR A 492 13.86 -18.18 -5.51
CA THR A 492 14.78 -19.27 -5.15
C THR A 492 16.08 -19.14 -5.93
N ILE A 493 17.21 -19.31 -5.26
CA ILE A 493 18.55 -19.32 -5.84
C ILE A 493 19.18 -20.67 -5.56
N GLY A 494 19.30 -21.48 -6.61
CA GLY A 494 19.93 -22.78 -6.61
C GLY A 494 21.43 -22.73 -6.89
N LEU A 495 22.24 -23.36 -6.04
CA LEU A 495 23.71 -23.37 -6.16
C LEU A 495 24.28 -24.67 -6.74
N GLY A 496 24.73 -24.61 -7.99
CA GLY A 496 25.41 -25.71 -8.69
C GLY A 496 24.51 -26.51 -9.64
N GLU A 497 25.11 -27.49 -10.32
CA GLU A 497 24.43 -28.24 -11.40
C GLU A 497 23.48 -29.33 -10.89
N ASP A 498 23.72 -29.84 -9.67
CA ASP A 498 22.96 -30.95 -9.07
C ASP A 498 21.66 -30.50 -8.37
N VAL A 499 21.37 -29.20 -8.36
CA VAL A 499 20.17 -28.62 -7.75
C VAL A 499 18.91 -29.11 -8.49
N ASP A 500 17.88 -29.49 -7.74
CA ASP A 500 16.54 -29.73 -8.30
C ASP A 500 15.84 -28.41 -8.68
N THR A 501 16.26 -27.84 -9.81
CA THR A 501 15.71 -26.56 -10.31
C THR A 501 14.22 -26.65 -10.62
N ALA A 502 13.73 -27.82 -11.07
CA ALA A 502 12.33 -28.00 -11.40
C ALA A 502 11.45 -27.86 -10.14
N THR A 503 11.91 -28.35 -8.99
CA THR A 503 11.22 -28.16 -7.71
C THR A 503 11.28 -26.70 -7.26
N LEU A 504 12.44 -26.05 -7.33
CA LEU A 504 12.58 -24.64 -6.93
C LEU A 504 11.73 -23.70 -7.81
N GLU A 505 11.69 -23.94 -9.12
CA GLU A 505 10.83 -23.23 -10.08
C GLU A 505 9.34 -23.39 -9.75
N GLN A 506 8.88 -24.60 -9.39
CA GLN A 506 7.49 -24.82 -8.98
C GLN A 506 7.13 -24.05 -7.72
N ILE A 507 8.04 -24.00 -6.74
CA ILE A 507 7.83 -23.28 -5.48
C ILE A 507 7.77 -21.77 -5.73
N ALA A 508 8.73 -21.21 -6.49
CA ALA A 508 8.73 -19.80 -6.83
C ALA A 508 7.47 -19.40 -7.61
N ALA A 509 7.08 -20.19 -8.61
CA ALA A 509 5.91 -19.94 -9.45
C ALA A 509 4.59 -19.96 -8.66
N ALA A 510 4.49 -20.71 -7.56
CA ALA A 510 3.30 -20.75 -6.72
C ALA A 510 2.90 -19.39 -6.12
N THR A 511 3.85 -18.45 -6.06
CA THR A 511 3.64 -17.08 -5.55
C THR A 511 3.95 -16.00 -6.59
N GLY A 512 4.09 -16.37 -7.87
CA GLY A 512 4.49 -15.46 -8.94
C GLY A 512 5.94 -14.96 -8.83
N GLY A 513 6.80 -15.68 -8.10
CA GLY A 513 8.23 -15.41 -8.04
C GLY A 513 9.03 -16.14 -9.12
N VAL A 514 10.34 -15.99 -9.07
CA VAL A 514 11.28 -16.51 -10.07
C VAL A 514 12.30 -17.44 -9.42
N SER A 515 12.77 -18.44 -10.15
CA SER A 515 13.87 -19.30 -9.72
C SER A 515 15.10 -19.05 -10.58
N TYR A 516 16.24 -18.90 -9.95
CA TYR A 516 17.53 -18.79 -10.60
C TYR A 516 18.41 -19.98 -10.21
N ARG A 517 19.29 -20.37 -11.14
CA ARG A 517 20.37 -21.30 -10.88
C ARG A 517 21.67 -20.63 -11.26
N THR A 518 22.68 -20.78 -10.41
CA THR A 518 24.03 -20.32 -10.73
C THR A 518 25.08 -21.31 -10.27
N SER A 519 26.16 -21.36 -11.04
CA SER A 519 27.41 -22.03 -10.70
C SER A 519 28.56 -21.04 -10.47
N ASP A 520 28.32 -19.73 -10.61
CA ASP A 520 29.36 -18.68 -10.58
C ASP A 520 29.21 -17.70 -9.39
N PRO A 521 30.26 -17.53 -8.57
CA PRO A 521 30.50 -16.39 -7.68
C PRO A 521 29.89 -15.03 -8.00
N LEU A 522 30.09 -14.54 -9.22
CA LEU A 522 29.78 -13.17 -9.65
C LEU A 522 28.31 -13.07 -10.05
N ASP A 523 27.79 -14.13 -10.65
CA ASP A 523 26.38 -14.26 -11.00
C ASP A 523 25.50 -14.26 -9.74
N ILE A 524 25.93 -14.79 -8.58
CA ILE A 524 25.10 -14.74 -7.35
C ILE A 524 24.81 -13.31 -6.91
N THR A 525 25.77 -12.39 -7.05
CA THR A 525 25.57 -10.98 -6.66
C THR A 525 24.57 -10.31 -7.60
N GLU A 526 24.74 -10.51 -8.91
CA GLU A 526 23.78 -10.02 -9.90
C GLU A 526 22.40 -10.66 -9.70
N LEU A 527 22.31 -11.96 -9.44
CA LEU A 527 21.06 -12.67 -9.21
C LEU A 527 20.35 -12.23 -7.94
N VAL A 528 21.07 -11.89 -6.86
CA VAL A 528 20.43 -11.27 -5.69
C VAL A 528 19.88 -9.89 -6.06
N LEU A 529 20.62 -9.08 -6.81
CA LEU A 529 20.12 -7.77 -7.27
C LEU A 529 18.94 -7.91 -8.25
N THR A 530 18.96 -8.90 -9.14
CA THR A 530 17.89 -9.23 -10.09
C THR A 530 16.68 -9.83 -9.38
N ALA A 531 16.87 -10.71 -8.40
CA ALA A 531 15.82 -11.22 -7.52
C ALA A 531 15.11 -10.08 -6.77
N LEU A 532 15.91 -9.08 -6.35
CA LEU A 532 15.41 -7.85 -5.77
C LEU A 532 14.79 -6.89 -6.81
N ALA A 533 15.01 -7.07 -8.11
CA ALA A 533 14.37 -6.27 -9.16
C ALA A 533 13.08 -6.92 -9.70
N ASP A 534 13.03 -8.24 -9.82
CA ASP A 534 11.94 -9.03 -10.41
C ASP A 534 10.75 -9.27 -9.43
N ARG A 535 10.84 -8.71 -8.22
CA ARG A 535 9.84 -8.81 -7.14
C ARG A 535 8.47 -8.16 -7.43
N THR A 536 8.28 -7.61 -8.62
CA THR A 536 7.10 -6.85 -9.07
C THR A 536 6.50 -7.41 -10.38
N GLY A 537 7.08 -8.45 -10.98
CA GLY A 537 6.44 -9.26 -12.03
C GLY A 537 6.41 -8.64 -13.42
N GLY A 538 7.59 -8.45 -14.01
CA GLY A 538 7.72 -8.26 -15.46
C GLY A 538 7.57 -9.56 -16.24
#